data_AF-A0A3D3NV94-F1
#
_entry.id   AF-A0A3D3NV94-F1
#
_cell.length_a   1.000
_cell.length_b   1.000
_cell.length_c   1.000
_cell.angle_alpha   90.00
_cell.angle_beta   90.00
_cell.angle_gamma   90.00
#
_symmetry.space_group_name_H-M   'P 1'
#
loop_
_entity.id
_entity.type
_entity.pdbx_description
1 polymer ?
#
loop_
_entity_poly.entity_id
_entity_poly.type
_entity_poly.pdbx_seq_one_letter_code
_entity_poly.pdbx_strand_id
1 'polypeptide(L)'
;MKKPRFILAALAASLLSSHAAQQVWVEAESFADHGGWMLDTQFIDIMGSPYLLAHGMGTPVRDARTTVAVTEAGSYKVWVRTKNWVGPWEAPGAPGKFQVGVNGVKLEKVLGTEGRDWLWELAGEARLSAGQAELSLHDLTGFEGRVDAVLLTQDAGFTPSADFAATNALRRQSLGLPQEAPETEEYDLVVVGGGYSGMGAAISGARQGLKVAFIQNRPVLGGNGSSEIQVWAMGGTRRGLYPHLGEIIEEFADRASNSPAASPEEFNDKLKEQVVRAEANIDLFLNTHVHGITMEKGDTLKIRSVTGLDTRTGKETRFRGKFFTDCTGHGSVGALAGAEILMEEKGRMGMSNMWVLKKTANPKPWPATPWALPLEQGDFPEPRVLEPAGVKNKANMTGYDLGYTPVENAEDYLHGEWFWESGFDQDPINGLERIRDWNF
;
A
#
# COMPACT_ATOMS: atom_id res chain seq x y z
N MET A 1 -80.98 13.04 -21.18
CA MET A 1 -79.78 12.49 -20.51
C MET A 1 -78.89 11.84 -21.55
N LYS A 2 -77.85 12.54 -22.03
CA LYS A 2 -76.82 12.02 -22.96
C LYS A 2 -75.53 11.86 -22.15
N LYS A 3 -74.96 10.66 -22.07
CA LYS A 3 -73.63 10.42 -21.46
C LYS A 3 -72.53 10.71 -22.48
N PRO A 4 -71.44 11.41 -22.13
CA PRO A 4 -70.33 11.62 -23.04
C PRO A 4 -69.40 10.41 -23.04
N ARG A 5 -68.87 10.06 -24.22
CA ARG A 5 -67.78 9.10 -24.39
C ARG A 5 -66.46 9.86 -24.23
N PHE A 6 -65.67 9.52 -23.21
CA PHE A 6 -64.28 9.95 -23.11
C PHE A 6 -63.42 9.04 -23.98
N ILE A 7 -62.75 9.61 -24.98
CA ILE A 7 -61.69 8.97 -25.74
C ILE A 7 -60.41 9.16 -24.92
N LEU A 8 -59.86 8.06 -24.38
CA LEU A 8 -58.55 8.05 -23.75
C LEU A 8 -57.49 8.02 -24.86
N ALA A 9 -56.78 9.14 -25.05
CA ALA A 9 -55.59 9.16 -25.89
C ALA A 9 -54.43 8.55 -25.08
N ALA A 10 -53.93 7.40 -25.52
CA ALA A 10 -52.71 6.81 -24.96
C ALA A 10 -51.50 7.61 -25.46
N LEU A 11 -50.90 8.42 -24.58
CA LEU A 11 -49.56 8.96 -24.80
C LEU A 11 -48.55 7.81 -24.64
N ALA A 12 -47.96 7.37 -25.76
CA ALA A 12 -46.77 6.54 -25.73
C ALA A 12 -45.58 7.42 -25.33
N ALA A 13 -45.22 7.40 -24.04
CA ALA A 13 -43.96 7.96 -23.58
C ALA A 13 -42.82 7.04 -24.06
N SER A 14 -42.13 7.44 -25.12
CA SER A 14 -40.85 6.87 -25.51
C SER A 14 -39.84 7.12 -24.38
N LEU A 15 -39.58 6.09 -23.58
CA LEU A 15 -38.43 6.04 -22.68
C LEU A 15 -37.16 6.06 -23.53
N LEU A 16 -36.66 7.25 -23.83
CA LEU A 16 -35.28 7.44 -24.28
C LEU A 16 -34.40 6.95 -23.14
N SER A 17 -33.95 5.70 -23.25
CA SER A 17 -32.86 5.20 -22.41
C SER A 17 -31.64 6.02 -22.79
N SER A 18 -31.30 7.03 -21.98
CA SER A 18 -30.02 7.71 -22.05
C SER A 18 -28.96 6.65 -21.85
N HIS A 19 -28.35 6.18 -22.95
CA HIS A 19 -27.19 5.32 -22.85
C HIS A 19 -26.10 6.22 -22.28
N ALA A 20 -25.80 6.05 -20.99
CA ALA A 20 -24.67 6.71 -20.38
C ALA A 20 -23.42 6.29 -21.16
N ALA A 21 -22.62 7.27 -21.60
CA ALA A 21 -21.40 7.00 -22.34
C ALA A 21 -20.51 6.01 -21.56
N GLN A 22 -19.89 5.05 -22.24
CA GLN A 22 -19.12 4.03 -21.55
C GLN A 22 -17.96 4.66 -20.76
N GLN A 23 -17.84 4.24 -19.50
CA GLN A 23 -16.71 4.50 -18.63
C GLN A 23 -16.05 3.18 -18.23
N VAL A 24 -14.72 3.14 -18.25
CA VAL A 24 -13.92 2.01 -17.77
C VAL A 24 -12.95 2.53 -16.73
N TRP A 25 -13.21 2.18 -15.46
CA TRP A 25 -12.35 2.49 -14.33
C TRP A 25 -11.35 1.35 -14.13
N VAL A 26 -10.07 1.71 -13.95
CA VAL A 26 -8.98 0.75 -13.75
C VAL A 26 -8.16 1.20 -12.56
N GLU A 27 -8.21 0.42 -11.50
CA GLU A 27 -7.38 0.61 -10.31
C GLU A 27 -5.94 0.19 -10.62
N ALA A 28 -4.95 1.02 -10.31
CA ALA A 28 -3.57 0.74 -10.67
C ALA A 28 -3.04 -0.52 -9.96
N GLU A 29 -3.44 -0.74 -8.71
CA GLU A 29 -3.12 -1.95 -7.96
C GLU A 29 -3.63 -3.24 -8.62
N SER A 30 -4.72 -3.14 -9.39
CA SER A 30 -5.34 -4.25 -10.11
C SER A 30 -4.64 -4.60 -11.43
N PHE A 31 -3.55 -3.91 -11.78
CA PHE A 31 -2.77 -4.26 -12.96
C PHE A 31 -2.22 -5.69 -12.86
N ALA A 32 -2.37 -6.46 -13.95
CA ALA A 32 -1.99 -7.87 -13.97
C ALA A 32 -0.47 -8.08 -13.83
N ASP A 33 0.33 -7.17 -14.37
CA ASP A 33 1.78 -7.13 -14.22
C ASP A 33 2.20 -5.73 -13.78
N HIS A 34 2.79 -5.60 -12.60
CA HIS A 34 3.25 -4.30 -12.10
C HIS A 34 4.57 -3.86 -12.73
N GLY A 35 5.22 -4.67 -13.56
CA GLY A 35 6.46 -4.24 -14.17
C GLY A 35 7.60 -4.23 -13.15
N GLY A 36 8.18 -3.04 -12.96
CA GLY A 36 8.99 -2.71 -11.78
C GLY A 36 8.34 -1.63 -10.91
N TRP A 37 7.06 -1.30 -11.15
CA TRP A 37 6.31 -0.43 -10.25
C TRP A 37 5.99 -1.19 -8.97
N MET A 38 6.15 -0.53 -7.83
CA MET A 38 5.82 -1.08 -6.53
C MET A 38 4.39 -0.73 -6.17
N LEU A 39 3.70 -1.64 -5.48
CA LEU A 39 2.40 -1.38 -4.90
C LEU A 39 2.58 -0.70 -3.54
N ASP A 40 2.22 0.57 -3.44
CA ASP A 40 2.24 1.29 -2.16
C ASP A 40 0.88 1.18 -1.47
N THR A 41 0.88 0.63 -0.27
CA THR A 41 -0.30 0.42 0.58
C THR A 41 -0.28 1.26 1.86
N GLN A 42 0.72 2.13 2.03
CA GLN A 42 0.96 2.80 3.32
C GLN A 42 -0.02 3.94 3.59
N PHE A 43 -0.56 4.54 2.53
CA PHE A 43 -1.34 5.77 2.61
C PHE A 43 -2.82 5.57 2.27
N ILE A 44 -3.34 4.34 2.34
CA ILE A 44 -4.73 4.02 2.01
C ILE A 44 -5.71 4.88 2.82
N ASP A 45 -5.41 5.16 4.08
CA ASP A 45 -6.30 5.98 4.93
C ASP A 45 -6.35 7.46 4.50
N ILE A 46 -5.31 7.94 3.80
CA ILE A 46 -5.25 9.29 3.23
C ILE A 46 -5.84 9.30 1.82
N MET A 47 -5.51 8.27 1.04
CA MET A 47 -5.73 8.21 -0.40
C MET A 47 -7.02 7.55 -0.83
N GLY A 48 -7.61 6.73 0.06
CA GLY A 48 -8.77 5.88 -0.16
C GLY A 48 -8.46 4.59 -0.92
N SER A 49 -7.23 4.44 -1.40
CA SER A 49 -6.79 3.35 -2.28
C SER A 49 -5.27 3.17 -2.18
N PRO A 50 -4.76 1.95 -2.42
CA PRO A 50 -3.38 1.73 -2.81
C PRO A 50 -3.06 2.43 -4.15
N TYR A 51 -1.78 2.57 -4.48
CA TYR A 51 -1.36 3.07 -5.79
C TYR A 51 -0.04 2.45 -6.23
N LEU A 52 0.25 2.54 -7.53
CA LEU A 52 1.54 2.13 -8.08
C LEU A 52 2.56 3.26 -8.03
N LEU A 53 3.80 2.90 -7.68
CA LEU A 53 4.93 3.80 -7.44
C LEU A 53 6.18 3.33 -8.22
N ALA A 54 6.73 4.18 -9.08
CA ALA A 54 7.93 3.88 -9.86
C ALA A 54 9.24 4.17 -9.08
N HIS A 55 9.58 3.30 -8.13
CA HIS A 55 10.79 3.45 -7.29
C HIS A 55 12.01 2.80 -7.94
N GLY A 56 12.61 3.51 -8.89
CA GLY A 56 13.76 3.02 -9.66
C GLY A 56 15.12 3.60 -9.24
N MET A 57 15.14 4.49 -8.25
CA MET A 57 16.31 5.26 -7.81
C MET A 57 17.05 5.93 -8.99
N GLY A 58 16.31 6.61 -9.86
CA GLY A 58 16.84 7.31 -11.03
C GLY A 58 17.08 6.44 -12.27
N THR A 59 16.73 5.15 -12.20
CA THR A 59 16.66 4.27 -13.37
C THR A 59 15.20 3.95 -13.66
N PRO A 60 14.68 4.24 -14.87
CA PRO A 60 13.29 3.94 -15.19
C PRO A 60 12.94 2.46 -14.96
N VAL A 61 11.82 2.20 -14.30
CA VAL A 61 11.35 0.84 -14.02
C VAL A 61 10.65 0.23 -15.24
N ARG A 62 10.56 -1.10 -15.26
CA ARG A 62 9.83 -1.83 -16.32
C ARG A 62 8.34 -1.46 -16.30
N ASP A 63 7.73 -1.36 -17.48
CA ASP A 63 6.31 -1.01 -17.62
C ASP A 63 5.38 -1.90 -16.82
N ALA A 64 4.41 -1.31 -16.12
CA ALA A 64 3.24 -2.01 -15.62
C ALA A 64 2.22 -2.19 -16.76
N ARG A 65 1.49 -3.31 -16.78
CA ARG A 65 0.53 -3.66 -17.84
C ARG A 65 -0.71 -4.33 -17.29
N THR A 66 -1.84 -4.05 -17.95
CA THR A 66 -3.09 -4.78 -17.73
C THR A 66 -3.93 -4.78 -18.99
N THR A 67 -5.00 -5.57 -18.98
CA THR A 67 -5.97 -5.63 -20.08
C THR A 67 -7.36 -5.39 -19.53
N VAL A 68 -8.13 -4.56 -20.22
CA VAL A 68 -9.48 -4.18 -19.80
C VAL A 68 -10.49 -4.43 -20.90
N ALA A 69 -11.71 -4.80 -20.48
CA ALA A 69 -12.82 -4.99 -21.38
C ALA A 69 -13.45 -3.63 -21.75
N VAL A 70 -13.59 -3.40 -23.04
CA VAL A 70 -14.29 -2.28 -23.65
C VAL A 70 -15.51 -2.84 -24.36
N THR A 71 -16.70 -2.32 -24.07
CA THR A 71 -17.96 -2.87 -24.64
C THR A 71 -18.40 -2.14 -25.89
N GLU A 72 -17.98 -0.89 -26.07
CA GLU A 72 -18.37 -0.04 -27.19
C GLU A 72 -17.12 0.44 -27.96
N ALA A 73 -17.13 0.33 -29.29
CA ALA A 73 -16.06 0.94 -30.09
C ALA A 73 -16.23 2.46 -30.11
N GLY A 74 -15.14 3.23 -29.96
CA GLY A 74 -15.22 4.69 -29.97
C GLY A 74 -13.91 5.40 -29.62
N SER A 75 -13.97 6.73 -29.53
CA SER A 75 -12.88 7.54 -28.98
C SER A 75 -13.07 7.65 -27.46
N TYR A 76 -12.01 7.39 -26.70
CA TYR A 76 -12.00 7.49 -25.25
C TYR A 76 -10.98 8.53 -24.81
N LYS A 77 -11.41 9.46 -23.96
CA LYS A 77 -10.48 10.24 -23.15
C LYS A 77 -9.87 9.33 -22.09
N VAL A 78 -8.56 9.41 -21.92
CA VAL A 78 -7.80 8.65 -20.94
C VAL A 78 -7.32 9.60 -19.86
N TRP A 79 -7.93 9.50 -18.68
CA TRP A 79 -7.58 10.27 -17.49
C TRP A 79 -6.77 9.41 -16.53
N VAL A 80 -5.83 10.04 -15.81
CA VAL A 80 -4.98 9.36 -14.83
C VAL A 80 -4.99 10.13 -13.52
N ARG A 81 -5.33 9.46 -12.42
CA ARG A 81 -5.17 10.01 -11.07
C ARG A 81 -3.73 9.85 -10.63
N THR A 82 -3.05 10.97 -10.47
CA THR A 82 -1.60 11.03 -10.24
C THR A 82 -1.24 12.23 -9.36
N LYS A 83 0.03 12.32 -8.95
CA LYS A 83 0.57 13.39 -8.13
C LYS A 83 1.96 13.77 -8.59
N ASN A 84 2.16 15.05 -8.87
CA ASN A 84 3.49 15.65 -8.85
C ASN A 84 3.94 15.76 -7.40
N TRP A 85 4.71 14.79 -6.93
CA TRP A 85 5.05 14.68 -5.51
C TRP A 85 5.94 15.81 -4.99
N VAL A 86 6.70 16.50 -5.85
CA VAL A 86 7.43 17.73 -5.46
C VAL A 86 6.59 19.01 -5.60
N GLY A 87 5.37 18.90 -6.14
CA GLY A 87 4.45 20.00 -6.34
C GLY A 87 4.20 20.88 -5.11
N PRO A 88 4.07 20.32 -3.88
CA PRO A 88 3.94 21.11 -2.65
C PRO A 88 5.03 22.17 -2.43
N TRP A 89 6.24 21.95 -2.94
CA TRP A 89 7.38 22.87 -2.81
C TRP A 89 7.63 23.72 -4.06
N GLU A 90 6.83 23.54 -5.11
CA GLU A 90 7.05 24.16 -6.43
C GLU A 90 8.46 23.90 -6.98
N ALA A 91 9.06 22.76 -6.59
CA ALA A 91 10.40 22.43 -7.00
C ALA A 91 10.45 22.11 -8.50
N PRO A 92 11.54 22.50 -9.20
CA PRO A 92 11.67 22.22 -10.62
C PRO A 92 11.88 20.73 -10.88
N GLY A 93 11.57 20.30 -12.10
CA GLY A 93 11.94 18.98 -12.61
C GLY A 93 10.81 17.97 -12.65
N ALA A 94 9.85 18.01 -11.70
CA ALA A 94 8.74 17.04 -11.60
C ALA A 94 9.23 15.58 -11.71
N PRO A 95 9.98 15.07 -10.72
CA PRO A 95 10.67 13.79 -10.79
C PRO A 95 9.83 12.60 -11.22
N GLY A 96 8.59 12.45 -10.76
CA GLY A 96 7.78 11.26 -11.03
C GLY A 96 7.10 11.22 -12.40
N LYS A 97 7.85 11.45 -13.49
CA LYS A 97 7.26 11.49 -14.84
C LYS A 97 7.03 10.12 -15.42
N PHE A 98 5.89 9.97 -16.08
CA PHE A 98 5.54 8.76 -16.82
C PHE A 98 4.58 9.08 -17.98
N GLN A 99 4.30 8.07 -18.81
CA GLN A 99 3.28 8.12 -19.86
C GLN A 99 2.36 6.90 -19.78
N VAL A 100 1.15 7.04 -20.31
CA VAL A 100 0.23 5.91 -20.50
C VAL A 100 0.34 5.40 -21.94
N GLY A 101 0.37 4.08 -22.08
CA GLY A 101 0.19 3.40 -23.37
C GLY A 101 -1.17 2.74 -23.48
N VAL A 102 -1.73 2.74 -24.69
CA VAL A 102 -2.98 2.06 -25.04
C VAL A 102 -2.75 1.23 -26.29
N ASN A 103 -2.95 -0.09 -26.20
CA ASN A 103 -2.68 -1.05 -27.28
C ASN A 103 -1.27 -0.88 -27.90
N GLY A 104 -0.26 -0.73 -27.05
CA GLY A 104 1.14 -0.53 -27.45
C GLY A 104 1.50 0.86 -27.97
N VAL A 105 0.54 1.80 -28.07
CA VAL A 105 0.79 3.19 -28.49
C VAL A 105 0.86 4.09 -27.27
N LYS A 106 2.00 4.77 -27.05
CA LYS A 106 2.16 5.77 -25.97
C LYS A 106 1.39 7.05 -26.31
N LEU A 107 0.61 7.55 -25.36
CA LEU A 107 -0.02 8.86 -25.45
C LEU A 107 1.03 9.95 -25.24
N GLU A 108 0.90 11.07 -25.97
CA GLU A 108 1.95 12.11 -26.02
C GLU A 108 2.17 12.84 -24.70
N LYS A 109 1.13 13.01 -23.88
CA LYS A 109 1.22 13.74 -22.61
C LYS A 109 2.15 13.02 -21.64
N VAL A 110 3.11 13.76 -21.11
CA VAL A 110 3.87 13.37 -19.92
C VAL A 110 3.08 13.76 -18.68
N LEU A 111 2.90 12.79 -17.78
CA LEU A 111 2.06 12.87 -16.59
C LEU A 111 2.90 12.94 -15.31
N GLY A 112 2.25 13.22 -14.18
CA GLY A 112 2.92 13.34 -12.87
C GLY A 112 3.64 14.68 -12.73
N THR A 113 3.15 15.70 -13.45
CA THR A 113 3.84 17.00 -13.58
C THR A 113 3.00 18.17 -13.10
N GLU A 114 1.71 17.96 -12.85
CA GLU A 114 0.77 19.02 -12.52
C GLU A 114 0.35 18.99 -11.04
N GLY A 115 -0.07 20.16 -10.56
CA GLY A 115 -0.65 20.32 -9.24
C GLY A 115 0.33 20.25 -8.07
N ARG A 116 -0.24 20.42 -6.87
CA ARG A 116 0.46 20.29 -5.59
C ARG A 116 0.01 19.08 -4.79
N ASP A 117 -1.01 18.38 -5.28
CA ASP A 117 -1.59 17.21 -4.64
C ASP A 117 -2.21 16.31 -5.70
N TRP A 118 -2.79 15.20 -5.26
CA TRP A 118 -3.48 14.25 -6.12
C TRP A 118 -4.58 14.92 -6.95
N LEU A 119 -4.52 14.70 -8.26
CA LEU A 119 -5.49 15.21 -9.22
C LEU A 119 -5.61 14.26 -10.41
N TRP A 120 -6.49 14.60 -11.34
CA TRP A 120 -6.65 13.90 -12.61
C TRP A 120 -5.96 14.66 -13.74
N GLU A 121 -4.95 14.05 -14.36
CA GLU A 121 -4.32 14.57 -15.58
C GLU A 121 -4.93 13.86 -16.81
N LEU A 122 -5.22 14.61 -17.87
CA LEU A 122 -5.67 14.05 -19.16
C LEU A 122 -4.44 13.56 -19.92
N ALA A 123 -4.29 12.24 -20.05
CA ALA A 123 -3.21 11.62 -20.83
C ALA A 123 -3.41 11.79 -22.34
N GLY A 124 -4.65 11.89 -22.80
CA GLY A 124 -4.99 12.11 -24.19
C GLY A 124 -6.25 11.37 -24.61
N GLU A 125 -6.35 11.08 -25.90
CA GLU A 125 -7.45 10.31 -26.49
C GLU A 125 -6.93 9.06 -27.18
N ALA A 126 -7.66 7.95 -27.04
CA ALA A 126 -7.37 6.69 -27.70
C ALA A 126 -8.63 6.15 -28.39
N ARG A 127 -8.48 5.67 -29.62
CA ARG A 127 -9.58 5.01 -30.35
C ARG A 127 -9.55 3.51 -30.07
N LEU A 128 -10.63 3.00 -29.49
CA LEU A 128 -10.76 1.62 -29.06
C LEU A 128 -11.84 0.89 -29.86
N SER A 129 -11.62 -0.40 -30.07
CA SER A 129 -12.64 -1.33 -30.54
C SER A 129 -13.29 -2.02 -29.35
N ALA A 130 -14.53 -2.47 -29.50
CA ALA A 130 -15.13 -3.37 -28.52
C ALA A 130 -14.30 -4.66 -28.43
N GLY A 131 -14.06 -5.15 -27.21
CA GLY A 131 -13.15 -6.26 -26.93
C GLY A 131 -12.18 -5.92 -25.81
N GLN A 132 -10.96 -6.44 -25.92
CA GLN A 132 -9.89 -6.21 -24.95
C GLN A 132 -8.99 -5.06 -25.41
N ALA A 133 -8.63 -4.17 -24.49
CA ALA A 133 -7.64 -3.13 -24.69
C ALA A 133 -6.51 -3.26 -23.66
N GLU A 134 -5.26 -3.22 -24.11
CA GLU A 134 -4.09 -3.20 -23.22
C GLU A 134 -3.84 -1.77 -22.74
N LEU A 135 -3.60 -1.62 -21.44
CA LEU A 135 -3.09 -0.40 -20.82
C LEU A 135 -1.68 -0.65 -20.28
N SER A 136 -0.80 0.34 -20.40
CA SER A 136 0.54 0.29 -19.83
C SER A 136 0.95 1.58 -19.16
N LEU A 137 1.72 1.51 -18.08
CA LEU A 137 2.37 2.65 -17.42
C LEU A 137 3.86 2.62 -17.73
N HIS A 138 4.35 3.68 -18.39
CA HIS A 138 5.73 3.79 -18.83
C HIS A 138 6.46 4.86 -18.01
N ASP A 139 7.30 4.43 -17.06
CA ASP A 139 8.14 5.32 -16.28
C ASP A 139 9.23 5.94 -17.17
N LEU A 140 9.49 7.24 -16.97
CA LEU A 140 10.50 8.00 -17.71
C LEU A 140 11.73 8.35 -16.87
N THR A 141 11.69 8.14 -15.57
CA THR A 141 12.60 8.81 -14.62
C THR A 141 13.18 7.90 -13.55
N GLY A 142 12.41 6.92 -13.06
CA GLY A 142 12.79 6.12 -11.90
C GLY A 142 12.71 6.86 -10.56
N PHE A 143 11.95 7.96 -10.48
CA PHE A 143 11.80 8.76 -9.25
C PHE A 143 10.33 8.93 -8.86
N GLU A 144 9.72 7.85 -8.40
CA GLU A 144 8.45 7.87 -7.68
C GLU A 144 7.27 8.39 -8.50
N GLY A 145 7.22 8.07 -9.80
CA GLY A 145 5.99 8.26 -10.59
C GLY A 145 4.82 7.56 -9.92
N ARG A 146 3.66 8.22 -9.81
CA ARG A 146 2.51 7.71 -9.05
C ARG A 146 1.26 7.56 -9.89
N VAL A 147 0.62 6.41 -9.80
CA VAL A 147 -0.64 6.15 -10.48
C VAL A 147 -1.59 5.44 -9.54
N ASP A 148 -2.70 6.09 -9.23
CA ASP A 148 -3.78 5.52 -8.44
C ASP A 148 -4.82 4.84 -9.33
N ALA A 149 -5.30 5.54 -10.36
CA ALA A 149 -6.31 5.01 -11.25
C ALA A 149 -6.17 5.55 -12.68
N VAL A 150 -6.63 4.74 -13.65
CA VAL A 150 -6.83 5.14 -15.03
C VAL A 150 -8.32 5.08 -15.34
N LEU A 151 -8.89 6.16 -15.87
CA LEU A 151 -10.28 6.22 -16.29
C LEU A 151 -10.37 6.49 -17.78
N LEU A 152 -11.04 5.59 -18.50
CA LEU A 152 -11.39 5.76 -19.91
C LEU A 152 -12.85 6.16 -20.01
N THR A 153 -13.16 7.22 -20.75
CA THR A 153 -14.55 7.69 -20.95
C THR A 153 -14.80 8.12 -22.39
N GLN A 154 -15.95 7.73 -22.95
CA GLN A 154 -16.40 8.25 -24.26
C GLN A 154 -17.09 9.62 -24.15
N ASP A 155 -17.42 10.07 -22.94
CA ASP A 155 -17.96 11.40 -22.73
C ASP A 155 -16.85 12.45 -22.86
N ALA A 156 -16.83 13.14 -23.99
CA ALA A 156 -15.86 14.20 -24.27
C ALA A 156 -16.00 15.42 -23.33
N GLY A 157 -17.17 15.62 -22.71
CA GLY A 157 -17.41 16.70 -21.74
C GLY A 157 -17.07 16.32 -20.30
N PHE A 158 -16.78 15.05 -20.03
CA PHE A 158 -16.51 14.57 -18.68
C PHE A 158 -15.09 14.93 -18.22
N THR A 159 -15.03 15.51 -17.03
CA THR A 159 -13.80 15.75 -16.26
C THR A 159 -13.99 15.13 -14.87
N PRO A 160 -13.14 14.20 -14.43
CA PRO A 160 -13.25 13.63 -13.10
C PRO A 160 -12.96 14.69 -12.03
N SER A 161 -13.69 14.63 -10.91
CA SER A 161 -13.42 15.49 -9.77
C SER A 161 -12.17 15.03 -9.03
N ALA A 162 -11.34 15.97 -8.57
CA ALA A 162 -10.25 15.68 -7.63
C ALA A 162 -10.74 15.57 -6.17
N ASP A 163 -12.00 15.91 -5.88
CA ASP A 163 -12.60 15.72 -4.57
C ASP A 163 -12.60 14.23 -4.19
N PHE A 164 -12.14 13.94 -2.98
CA PHE A 164 -11.97 12.58 -2.48
C PHE A 164 -13.29 11.81 -2.42
N ALA A 165 -14.35 12.42 -1.88
CA ALA A 165 -15.64 11.77 -1.72
C ALA A 165 -16.30 11.50 -3.09
N ALA A 166 -16.21 12.47 -4.02
CA ALA A 166 -16.68 12.31 -5.38
C ALA A 166 -15.89 11.24 -6.15
N THR A 167 -14.57 11.19 -5.99
CA THR A 167 -13.70 10.17 -6.60
C THR A 167 -14.08 8.77 -6.11
N ASN A 168 -14.25 8.60 -4.80
CA ASN A 168 -14.66 7.31 -4.22
C ASN A 168 -16.07 6.90 -4.65
N ALA A 169 -17.01 7.84 -4.75
CA ALA A 169 -18.34 7.55 -5.24
C ALA A 169 -18.31 7.05 -6.70
N LEU A 170 -17.53 7.71 -7.57
CA LEU A 170 -17.31 7.30 -8.94
C LEU A 170 -16.66 5.92 -9.03
N ARG A 171 -15.57 5.68 -8.29
CA ARG A 171 -14.90 4.38 -8.18
C ARG A 171 -15.89 3.25 -7.89
N ARG A 172 -16.67 3.39 -6.80
CA ARG A 172 -17.63 2.36 -6.37
C ARG A 172 -18.70 2.11 -7.43
N GLN A 173 -19.19 3.16 -8.07
CA GLN A 173 -20.16 3.06 -9.16
C GLN A 173 -19.57 2.34 -10.38
N SER A 174 -18.37 2.73 -10.83
CA SER A 174 -17.72 2.17 -12.02
C SER A 174 -17.33 0.69 -11.85
N LEU A 175 -16.96 0.29 -10.63
CA LEU A 175 -16.59 -1.09 -10.30
C LEU A 175 -17.79 -1.98 -9.92
N GLY A 176 -18.99 -1.40 -9.82
CA GLY A 176 -20.18 -2.13 -9.38
C GLY A 176 -20.05 -2.70 -7.97
N LEU A 177 -19.30 -2.03 -7.08
CA LEU A 177 -19.09 -2.49 -5.71
C LEU A 177 -20.42 -2.44 -4.95
N PRO A 178 -20.73 -3.46 -4.12
CA PRO A 178 -21.95 -3.45 -3.35
C PRO A 178 -21.95 -2.27 -2.37
N GLN A 179 -23.14 -1.79 -2.00
CA GLN A 179 -23.25 -0.77 -0.96
C GLN A 179 -22.64 -1.24 0.37
N GLU A 180 -22.75 -2.55 0.62
CA GLU A 180 -22.22 -3.23 1.78
C GLU A 180 -21.30 -4.38 1.36
N ALA A 181 -20.07 -4.40 1.89
CA ALA A 181 -19.11 -5.45 1.60
C ALA A 181 -19.59 -6.83 2.10
N PRO A 182 -19.32 -7.93 1.37
CA PRO A 182 -19.65 -9.28 1.78
C PRO A 182 -19.08 -9.65 3.16
N GLU A 183 -19.79 -10.49 3.90
CA GLU A 183 -19.39 -10.94 5.24
C GLU A 183 -18.79 -12.34 5.23
N THR A 184 -17.79 -12.56 6.08
CA THR A 184 -17.31 -13.91 6.40
C THR A 184 -18.25 -14.62 7.38
N GLU A 185 -18.06 -15.93 7.51
CA GLU A 185 -18.48 -16.65 8.72
C GLU A 185 -17.87 -16.03 9.98
N GLU A 186 -18.48 -16.30 11.14
CA GLU A 186 -17.97 -15.79 12.42
C GLU A 186 -16.69 -16.51 12.84
N TYR A 187 -15.67 -15.73 13.17
CA TYR A 187 -14.44 -16.19 13.82
C TYR A 187 -14.54 -16.04 15.34
N ASP A 188 -13.83 -16.89 16.08
CA ASP A 188 -13.70 -16.69 17.52
C ASP A 188 -12.79 -15.48 17.80
N LEU A 189 -11.71 -15.34 17.04
CA LEU A 189 -10.75 -14.25 17.18
C LEU A 189 -10.41 -13.64 15.80
N VAL A 190 -10.49 -12.32 15.70
CA VAL A 190 -10.01 -11.55 14.55
C VAL A 190 -8.77 -10.76 14.99
N VAL A 191 -7.63 -11.07 14.41
CA VAL A 191 -6.35 -10.38 14.67
C VAL A 191 -6.02 -9.49 13.47
N VAL A 192 -5.84 -8.19 13.72
CA VAL A 192 -5.54 -7.21 12.66
C VAL A 192 -4.13 -6.67 12.82
N GLY A 193 -3.27 -6.91 11.85
CA GLY A 193 -1.87 -6.49 11.81
C GLY A 193 -0.89 -7.65 11.96
N GLY A 194 -0.12 -7.92 10.92
CA GLY A 194 0.79 -9.06 10.78
C GLY A 194 2.17 -8.89 11.40
N GLY A 195 2.34 -7.98 12.36
CA GLY A 195 3.59 -7.78 13.10
C GLY A 195 3.89 -8.89 14.11
N TYR A 196 5.02 -8.78 14.82
CA TYR A 196 5.39 -9.70 15.90
C TYR A 196 4.27 -9.93 16.94
N SER A 197 3.59 -8.86 17.34
CA SER A 197 2.46 -8.92 18.28
C SER A 197 1.28 -9.69 17.71
N GLY A 198 0.87 -9.40 16.47
CA GLY A 198 -0.27 -10.05 15.82
C GLY A 198 -0.01 -11.51 15.48
N MET A 199 1.21 -11.83 15.02
CA MET A 199 1.62 -13.23 14.84
C MET A 199 1.56 -14.00 16.16
N GLY A 200 2.12 -13.42 17.23
CA GLY A 200 2.05 -14.02 18.57
C GLY A 200 0.62 -14.23 19.06
N ALA A 201 -0.25 -13.24 18.85
CA ALA A 201 -1.68 -13.32 19.22
C ALA A 201 -2.42 -14.40 18.42
N ALA A 202 -2.23 -14.43 17.10
CA ALA A 202 -2.91 -15.37 16.20
C ALA A 202 -2.49 -16.82 16.49
N ILE A 203 -1.17 -17.09 16.60
CA ILE A 203 -0.63 -18.42 16.91
C ILE A 203 -1.09 -18.88 18.30
N SER A 204 -1.00 -18.00 19.31
CA SER A 204 -1.45 -18.32 20.66
C SER A 204 -2.95 -18.64 20.71
N GLY A 205 -3.78 -17.84 20.02
CA GLY A 205 -5.22 -18.08 19.94
C GLY A 205 -5.56 -19.40 19.26
N ALA A 206 -4.91 -19.69 18.14
CA ALA A 206 -5.12 -20.92 17.38
C ALA A 206 -4.73 -22.18 18.19
N ARG A 207 -3.59 -22.14 18.89
CA ARG A 207 -3.11 -23.24 19.75
C ARG A 207 -4.00 -23.45 20.99
N GLN A 208 -4.76 -22.44 21.39
CA GLN A 208 -5.81 -22.55 22.43
C GLN A 208 -7.17 -23.00 21.87
N GLY A 209 -7.25 -23.30 20.57
CA GLY A 209 -8.44 -23.88 19.93
C GLY A 209 -9.41 -22.85 19.34
N LEU A 210 -9.05 -21.56 19.29
CA LEU A 210 -9.88 -20.53 18.66
C LEU A 210 -9.77 -20.62 17.14
N LYS A 211 -10.89 -20.45 16.42
CA LYS A 211 -10.84 -20.17 14.97
C LYS A 211 -10.43 -18.71 14.75
N VAL A 212 -9.30 -18.49 14.10
CA VAL A 212 -8.66 -17.17 13.95
C VAL A 212 -8.74 -16.67 12.52
N ALA A 213 -9.25 -15.46 12.31
CA ALA A 213 -8.96 -14.67 11.11
C ALA A 213 -7.75 -13.80 11.39
N PHE A 214 -6.65 -14.03 10.67
CA PHE A 214 -5.43 -13.23 10.82
C PHE A 214 -5.21 -12.36 9.60
N ILE A 215 -5.31 -11.04 9.78
CA ILE A 215 -5.41 -10.06 8.70
C ILE A 215 -4.16 -9.19 8.67
N GLN A 216 -3.52 -9.08 7.50
CA GLN A 216 -2.31 -8.28 7.28
C GLN A 216 -2.44 -7.48 5.98
N ASN A 217 -2.11 -6.19 6.03
CA ASN A 217 -2.31 -5.26 4.91
C ASN A 217 -1.32 -5.43 3.75
N ARG A 218 -0.22 -6.14 3.97
CA ARG A 218 0.88 -6.38 3.02
C ARG A 218 1.02 -7.85 2.63
N PRO A 219 1.81 -8.20 1.60
CA PRO A 219 1.99 -9.59 1.18
C PRO A 219 2.89 -10.40 2.11
N VAL A 220 3.55 -9.77 3.09
CA VAL A 220 4.47 -10.43 4.03
C VAL A 220 4.08 -10.17 5.48
N LEU A 221 4.48 -11.10 6.35
CA LEU A 221 4.34 -11.02 7.81
C LEU A 221 5.62 -10.47 8.46
N GLY A 222 5.54 -10.11 9.74
CA GLY A 222 6.64 -9.54 10.53
C GLY A 222 6.49 -8.05 10.81
N GLY A 223 5.55 -7.36 10.15
CA GLY A 223 5.33 -5.93 10.34
C GLY A 223 6.61 -5.15 9.98
N ASN A 224 7.12 -4.34 10.91
CA ASN A 224 8.38 -3.63 10.68
C ASN A 224 9.59 -4.57 10.58
N GLY A 225 9.52 -5.79 11.14
CA GLY A 225 10.56 -6.82 11.00
C GLY A 225 10.36 -7.73 9.80
N SER A 226 9.73 -7.24 8.74
CA SER A 226 9.67 -7.91 7.43
C SER A 226 10.80 -7.44 6.52
N SER A 227 11.03 -8.14 5.42
CA SER A 227 12.00 -7.72 4.39
C SER A 227 11.68 -6.35 3.79
N GLU A 228 10.43 -5.89 3.83
CA GLU A 228 10.02 -4.59 3.28
C GLU A 228 10.49 -3.40 4.12
N ILE A 229 10.54 -3.54 5.45
CA ILE A 229 10.82 -2.41 6.39
C ILE A 229 12.14 -2.59 7.15
N GLN A 230 12.54 -3.84 7.39
CA GLN A 230 13.86 -4.21 7.88
C GLN A 230 14.23 -3.69 9.28
N VAL A 231 13.26 -3.62 10.21
CA VAL A 231 13.49 -3.35 11.63
C VAL A 231 13.55 -4.67 12.41
N TRP A 232 14.76 -5.08 12.76
CA TRP A 232 15.07 -6.39 13.36
C TRP A 232 14.42 -6.69 14.72
N ALA A 233 14.36 -7.98 15.06
CA ALA A 233 13.88 -8.46 16.35
C ALA A 233 14.99 -8.46 17.42
N MET A 234 15.11 -7.35 18.15
CA MET A 234 16.09 -7.20 19.26
C MET A 234 15.51 -7.40 20.67
N GLY A 235 14.28 -7.89 20.76
CA GLY A 235 13.57 -8.11 22.03
C GLY A 235 14.31 -9.05 23.00
N GLY A 236 14.26 -8.73 24.28
CA GLY A 236 14.77 -9.60 25.34
C GLY A 236 13.76 -10.72 25.66
N THR A 237 13.93 -11.89 25.07
CA THR A 237 13.11 -13.08 25.34
C THR A 237 13.77 -13.99 26.38
N ARG A 238 12.95 -14.74 27.12
CA ARG A 238 13.36 -15.83 28.03
C ARG A 238 14.44 -15.43 29.05
N ARG A 239 14.33 -14.23 29.64
CA ARG A 239 15.34 -13.69 30.56
C ARG A 239 14.92 -13.82 32.03
N GLY A 240 15.86 -14.23 32.88
CA GLY A 240 15.75 -14.15 34.34
C GLY A 240 14.51 -14.84 34.89
N LEU A 241 13.65 -14.06 35.56
CA LEU A 241 12.41 -14.53 36.19
C LEU A 241 11.30 -14.89 35.19
N TYR A 242 11.47 -14.60 33.90
CA TYR A 242 10.46 -14.80 32.85
C TYR A 242 10.96 -15.77 31.76
N PRO A 243 11.23 -17.06 32.09
CA PRO A 243 11.83 -18.01 31.16
C PRO A 243 10.95 -18.36 29.95
N HIS A 244 9.64 -18.15 30.06
CA HIS A 244 8.65 -18.44 29.03
C HIS A 244 8.25 -17.21 28.19
N LEU A 245 8.75 -16.02 28.54
CA LEU A 245 8.40 -14.81 27.81
C LEU A 245 8.99 -14.83 26.40
N GLY A 246 8.12 -14.78 25.41
CA GLY A 246 8.48 -14.72 23.99
C GLY A 246 8.76 -16.08 23.34
N GLU A 247 8.39 -17.21 23.96
CA GLU A 247 8.63 -18.54 23.37
C GLU A 247 8.03 -18.70 21.97
N ILE A 248 6.79 -18.23 21.76
CA ILE A 248 6.16 -18.22 20.42
C ILE A 248 6.94 -17.31 19.45
N ILE A 249 7.39 -16.14 19.91
CA ILE A 249 8.12 -15.17 19.07
C ILE A 249 9.45 -15.76 18.62
N GLU A 250 10.16 -16.49 19.49
CA GLU A 250 11.43 -17.12 19.16
C GLU A 250 11.32 -18.19 18.05
N GLU A 251 10.13 -18.73 17.77
CA GLU A 251 9.90 -19.69 16.69
C GLU A 251 10.03 -19.04 15.29
N PHE A 252 9.83 -17.72 15.18
CA PHE A 252 9.81 -17.00 13.89
C PHE A 252 10.55 -15.66 13.89
N ALA A 253 11.13 -15.24 15.02
CA ALA A 253 11.90 -14.02 15.14
C ALA A 253 13.01 -13.98 14.08
N ASP A 254 13.09 -12.86 13.38
CA ASP A 254 14.24 -12.62 12.51
C ASP A 254 15.55 -12.67 13.31
N ARG A 255 16.61 -13.00 12.59
CA ARG A 255 17.99 -13.03 13.08
C ARG A 255 18.88 -12.22 12.15
N ALA A 256 18.34 -11.11 11.67
CA ALA A 256 19.04 -10.23 10.75
C ALA A 256 20.31 -9.69 11.40
N SER A 257 21.37 -9.59 10.60
CA SER A 257 22.66 -9.11 11.08
C SER A 257 22.62 -7.63 11.46
N ASN A 258 21.75 -6.86 10.78
CA ASN A 258 21.59 -5.41 10.84
C ASN A 258 20.14 -4.93 10.55
N SER A 259 19.87 -3.66 10.82
CA SER A 259 18.59 -2.98 10.58
C SER A 259 18.81 -1.58 9.96
N PRO A 260 18.59 -1.38 8.65
CA PRO A 260 18.21 -2.38 7.65
C PRO A 260 19.29 -3.44 7.45
N ALA A 261 19.02 -4.56 6.78
CA ALA A 261 20.08 -5.50 6.44
C ALA A 261 20.66 -5.16 5.06
N ALA A 262 21.88 -5.62 4.76
CA ALA A 262 22.39 -5.52 3.38
C ALA A 262 21.57 -6.39 2.41
N SER A 263 20.92 -7.43 2.93
CA SER A 263 20.03 -8.33 2.21
C SER A 263 18.68 -8.42 2.94
N PRO A 264 17.57 -7.95 2.35
CA PRO A 264 16.24 -8.04 2.96
C PRO A 264 15.82 -9.47 3.33
N GLU A 265 16.38 -10.49 2.67
CA GLU A 265 16.13 -11.90 2.92
C GLU A 265 16.53 -12.33 4.34
N GLU A 266 17.43 -11.60 5.00
CA GLU A 266 17.82 -11.83 6.40
C GLU A 266 16.65 -11.72 7.38
N PHE A 267 15.56 -11.05 6.99
CA PHE A 267 14.34 -10.98 7.79
C PHE A 267 13.51 -12.26 7.74
N ASN A 268 13.74 -13.15 6.76
CA ASN A 268 13.12 -14.47 6.67
C ASN A 268 11.58 -14.46 6.75
N ASP A 269 10.94 -13.73 5.82
CA ASP A 269 9.48 -13.67 5.73
C ASP A 269 8.85 -15.05 5.46
N LYS A 270 9.58 -15.93 4.77
CA LYS A 270 9.14 -17.30 4.50
C LYS A 270 8.93 -18.10 5.79
N LEU A 271 9.87 -18.05 6.75
CA LEU A 271 9.70 -18.72 8.04
C LEU A 271 8.47 -18.19 8.78
N LYS A 272 8.30 -16.87 8.80
CA LYS A 272 7.14 -16.23 9.45
C LYS A 272 5.82 -16.76 8.90
N GLU A 273 5.70 -16.83 7.58
CA GLU A 273 4.51 -17.37 6.92
C GLU A 273 4.36 -18.88 7.14
N GLN A 274 5.45 -19.66 7.08
CA GLN A 274 5.42 -21.10 7.33
C GLN A 274 4.92 -21.45 8.74
N VAL A 275 5.39 -20.74 9.77
CA VAL A 275 4.97 -20.96 11.16
C VAL A 275 3.47 -20.68 11.30
N VAL A 276 2.97 -19.57 10.73
CA VAL A 276 1.53 -19.25 10.78
C VAL A 276 0.69 -20.26 10.01
N ARG A 277 1.11 -20.65 8.81
CA ARG A 277 0.38 -21.62 7.98
C ARG A 277 0.40 -23.05 8.53
N ALA A 278 1.31 -23.37 9.45
CA ALA A 278 1.33 -24.65 10.14
C ALA A 278 0.19 -24.78 11.18
N GLU A 279 -0.41 -23.68 11.61
CA GLU A 279 -1.52 -23.68 12.58
C GLU A 279 -2.85 -23.97 11.88
N ALA A 280 -3.50 -25.09 12.24
CA ALA A 280 -4.72 -25.56 11.56
C ALA A 280 -5.96 -24.65 11.74
N ASN A 281 -5.96 -23.78 12.75
CA ASN A 281 -7.10 -22.93 13.09
C ASN A 281 -6.93 -21.46 12.63
N ILE A 282 -5.93 -21.15 11.80
CA ILE A 282 -5.71 -19.80 11.26
C ILE A 282 -6.12 -19.73 9.79
N ASP A 283 -7.07 -18.86 9.50
CA ASP A 283 -7.32 -18.36 8.15
C ASP A 283 -6.51 -17.05 7.97
N LEU A 284 -5.44 -17.12 7.17
CA LEU A 284 -4.52 -16.00 6.91
C LEU A 284 -4.96 -15.17 5.69
N PHE A 285 -5.21 -13.88 5.90
CA PHE A 285 -5.61 -12.88 4.92
C PHE A 285 -4.49 -11.85 4.72
N LEU A 286 -3.60 -12.10 3.76
CA LEU A 286 -2.58 -11.14 3.33
C LEU A 286 -3.19 -10.09 2.38
N ASN A 287 -2.47 -9.00 2.14
CA ASN A 287 -2.91 -7.90 1.26
C ASN A 287 -4.30 -7.36 1.62
N THR A 288 -4.66 -7.30 2.90
CA THR A 288 -5.99 -6.88 3.36
C THR A 288 -5.85 -5.75 4.39
N HIS A 289 -6.14 -4.52 3.97
CA HIS A 289 -6.06 -3.32 4.81
C HIS A 289 -7.38 -3.05 5.52
N VAL A 290 -7.39 -3.09 6.86
CA VAL A 290 -8.59 -2.78 7.64
C VAL A 290 -8.76 -1.28 7.78
N HIS A 291 -9.85 -0.75 7.22
CA HIS A 291 -10.16 0.68 7.18
C HIS A 291 -11.51 1.05 7.79
N GLY A 292 -12.29 0.05 8.23
CA GLY A 292 -13.63 0.28 8.76
C GLY A 292 -14.01 -0.70 9.86
N ILE A 293 -15.01 -0.32 10.65
CA ILE A 293 -15.56 -1.15 11.71
C ILE A 293 -17.08 -1.06 11.76
N THR A 294 -17.72 -2.13 12.22
CA THR A 294 -19.15 -2.13 12.54
C THR A 294 -19.32 -2.54 13.99
N MET A 295 -19.96 -1.68 14.78
CA MET A 295 -20.36 -1.97 16.14
C MET A 295 -21.70 -2.72 16.16
N GLU A 296 -21.94 -3.55 17.17
CA GLU A 296 -23.28 -4.07 17.45
C GLU A 296 -24.23 -2.94 17.85
N LYS A 297 -25.51 -3.12 17.54
CA LYS A 297 -26.56 -2.19 18.01
C LYS A 297 -26.89 -2.50 19.46
N GLY A 298 -26.85 -1.50 20.34
CA GLY A 298 -27.24 -1.63 21.74
C GLY A 298 -26.42 -0.71 22.65
N ASP A 299 -26.61 -0.86 23.96
CA ASP A 299 -25.97 0.01 24.96
C ASP A 299 -24.56 -0.47 25.35
N THR A 300 -24.16 -1.68 24.93
CA THR A 300 -22.82 -2.22 25.17
C THR A 300 -21.93 -1.99 23.96
N LEU A 301 -20.77 -1.36 24.16
CA LEU A 301 -19.77 -1.19 23.12
C LEU A 301 -19.14 -2.54 22.76
N LYS A 302 -19.60 -3.12 21.66
CA LYS A 302 -19.07 -4.38 21.13
C LYS A 302 -18.84 -4.28 19.63
N ILE A 303 -17.64 -4.64 19.21
CA ILE A 303 -17.30 -4.75 17.80
C ILE A 303 -17.99 -6.00 17.24
N ARG A 304 -18.68 -5.85 16.10
CA ARG A 304 -19.29 -6.95 15.33
C ARG A 304 -18.36 -7.47 14.25
N SER A 305 -17.73 -6.55 13.53
CA SER A 305 -16.85 -6.87 12.40
C SER A 305 -15.90 -5.73 12.08
N VAL A 306 -14.78 -6.06 11.43
CA VAL A 306 -13.89 -5.11 10.76
C VAL A 306 -14.05 -5.23 9.24
N THR A 307 -13.91 -4.14 8.49
CA THR A 307 -13.95 -4.11 7.03
C THR A 307 -12.53 -3.99 6.49
N GLY A 308 -12.09 -5.02 5.75
CA GLY A 308 -10.82 -5.05 5.05
C GLY A 308 -10.98 -4.77 3.55
N LEU A 309 -10.06 -4.00 2.99
CA LEU A 309 -9.86 -3.75 1.57
C LEU A 309 -8.72 -4.62 1.07
N ASP A 310 -8.97 -5.48 0.08
CA ASP A 310 -7.91 -6.21 -0.61
C ASP A 310 -7.07 -5.23 -1.44
N THR A 311 -5.80 -5.07 -1.08
CA THR A 311 -4.89 -4.04 -1.61
C THR A 311 -4.42 -4.33 -3.03
N ARG A 312 -4.85 -5.45 -3.64
CA ARG A 312 -4.56 -5.79 -5.04
C ARG A 312 -5.78 -5.74 -5.94
N THR A 313 -6.97 -5.98 -5.39
CA THR A 313 -8.20 -6.14 -6.17
C THR A 313 -9.26 -5.10 -5.85
N GLY A 314 -9.06 -4.26 -4.84
CA GLY A 314 -10.01 -3.24 -4.42
C GLY A 314 -11.28 -3.80 -3.77
N LYS A 315 -11.38 -5.12 -3.61
CA LYS A 315 -12.54 -5.81 -3.03
C LYS A 315 -12.58 -5.61 -1.53
N GLU A 316 -13.75 -5.29 -1.01
CA GLU A 316 -13.97 -5.18 0.43
C GLU A 316 -14.54 -6.48 1.00
N THR A 317 -14.14 -6.84 2.23
CA THR A 317 -14.69 -7.98 3.00
C THR A 317 -14.89 -7.57 4.45
N ARG A 318 -16.03 -7.93 5.04
CA ARG A 318 -16.32 -7.75 6.47
C ARG A 318 -16.02 -9.03 7.24
N PHE A 319 -15.04 -8.96 8.13
CA PHE A 319 -14.62 -10.07 8.98
C PHE A 319 -15.39 -10.05 10.29
N ARG A 320 -16.30 -11.00 10.45
CA ARG A 320 -17.12 -11.15 11.68
C ARG A 320 -16.33 -11.87 12.77
N GLY A 321 -16.41 -11.39 14.01
CA GLY A 321 -15.64 -11.95 15.12
C GLY A 321 -16.32 -11.81 16.48
N LYS A 322 -15.95 -12.67 17.43
CA LYS A 322 -16.33 -12.53 18.85
C LYS A 322 -15.35 -11.68 19.63
N PHE A 323 -14.05 -11.91 19.41
CA PHE A 323 -12.96 -11.15 19.99
C PHE A 323 -12.12 -10.50 18.88
N PHE A 324 -11.56 -9.34 19.18
CA PHE A 324 -10.73 -8.58 18.25
C PHE A 324 -9.41 -8.23 18.94
N THR A 325 -8.31 -8.34 18.20
CA THR A 325 -6.99 -7.88 18.66
C THR A 325 -6.44 -6.88 17.65
N ASP A 326 -6.20 -5.65 18.12
CA ASP A 326 -5.54 -4.62 17.34
C ASP A 326 -4.02 -4.76 17.48
N CYS A 327 -3.37 -5.13 16.38
CA CYS A 327 -1.92 -5.25 16.23
C CYS A 327 -1.42 -4.42 15.04
N THR A 328 -2.15 -3.36 14.68
CA THR A 328 -1.85 -2.48 13.53
C THR A 328 -0.61 -1.61 13.72
N GLY A 329 -0.03 -1.58 14.91
CA GLY A 329 1.07 -0.69 15.30
C GLY A 329 0.61 0.73 15.66
N HIS A 330 -0.40 1.24 14.96
CA HIS A 330 -0.98 2.58 15.21
C HIS A 330 -2.18 2.56 16.17
N GLY A 331 -2.80 1.39 16.40
CA GLY A 331 -4.05 1.30 17.17
C GLY A 331 -5.28 1.69 16.33
N SER A 332 -5.22 1.49 15.01
CA SER A 332 -6.25 1.95 14.07
C SER A 332 -7.61 1.30 14.32
N VAL A 333 -7.67 0.01 14.68
CA VAL A 333 -8.96 -0.66 14.96
C VAL A 333 -9.57 -0.13 16.24
N GLY A 334 -8.76 0.11 17.28
CA GLY A 334 -9.21 0.75 18.51
C GLY A 334 -9.76 2.15 18.25
N ALA A 335 -9.03 2.98 17.49
CA ALA A 335 -9.47 4.31 17.11
C ALA A 335 -10.78 4.29 16.29
N LEU A 336 -10.88 3.39 15.29
CA LEU A 336 -12.09 3.20 14.49
C LEU A 336 -13.29 2.74 15.35
N ALA A 337 -13.05 1.97 16.41
CA ALA A 337 -14.07 1.55 17.37
C ALA A 337 -14.55 2.67 18.31
N GLY A 338 -13.92 3.86 18.26
CA GLY A 338 -14.20 4.98 19.16
C GLY A 338 -13.54 4.83 20.54
N ALA A 339 -12.47 4.05 20.66
CA ALA A 339 -11.68 4.03 21.88
C ALA A 339 -11.04 5.40 22.14
N GLU A 340 -10.80 5.72 23.41
CA GLU A 340 -10.03 6.91 23.77
C GLU A 340 -8.62 6.79 23.21
N ILE A 341 -8.18 7.84 22.50
CA ILE A 341 -6.84 7.92 21.90
C ILE A 341 -6.05 9.07 22.53
N LEU A 342 -4.74 8.88 22.59
CA LEU A 342 -3.78 9.91 22.92
C LEU A 342 -2.72 9.93 21.83
N MET A 343 -2.47 11.11 21.26
CA MET A 343 -1.47 11.31 20.21
C MET A 343 -0.79 12.66 20.41
N GLU A 344 0.54 12.67 20.32
CA GLU A 344 1.32 13.90 20.31
C GLU A 344 1.44 14.39 18.85
N GLU A 345 0.79 15.49 18.51
CA GLU A 345 0.70 15.98 17.12
C GLU A 345 1.97 16.66 16.61
N LYS A 346 2.87 17.17 17.46
CA LYS A 346 4.10 17.87 17.06
C LYS A 346 5.23 17.68 18.07
N GLY A 347 6.47 17.98 17.67
CA GLY A 347 7.61 18.01 18.60
C GLY A 347 8.10 16.63 19.05
N ARG A 348 7.66 15.58 18.35
CA ARG A 348 8.16 14.21 18.46
C ARG A 348 9.24 13.94 17.43
N MET A 349 9.92 12.80 17.57
CA MET A 349 10.81 12.26 16.54
C MET A 349 10.03 12.04 15.23
N GLY A 350 10.68 12.35 14.11
CA GLY A 350 10.10 12.25 12.78
C GLY A 350 10.18 10.84 12.21
N MET A 351 9.80 10.66 10.95
CA MET A 351 10.05 9.41 10.24
C MET A 351 11.52 9.32 9.84
N SER A 352 12.20 8.31 10.35
CA SER A 352 13.62 8.09 10.08
C SER A 352 13.82 7.52 8.69
N ASN A 353 14.77 8.09 7.95
CA ASN A 353 15.32 7.44 6.78
C ASN A 353 16.40 6.45 7.20
N MET A 354 16.35 5.27 6.60
CA MET A 354 17.36 4.24 6.76
C MET A 354 17.85 3.81 5.38
N TRP A 355 19.16 3.69 5.20
CA TRP A 355 19.73 3.27 3.93
C TRP A 355 20.99 2.44 4.09
N VAL A 356 21.21 1.58 3.10
CA VAL A 356 22.45 0.82 2.91
C VAL A 356 23.13 1.31 1.65
N LEU A 357 24.42 1.62 1.75
CA LEU A 357 25.25 1.97 0.60
C LEU A 357 26.11 0.77 0.23
N LYS A 358 26.19 0.48 -1.07
CA LYS A 358 27.14 -0.49 -1.60
C LYS A 358 28.26 0.22 -2.34
N LYS A 359 29.51 -0.02 -1.93
CA LYS A 359 30.69 0.41 -2.68
C LYS A 359 30.72 -0.30 -4.03
N THR A 360 30.95 0.46 -5.09
CA THR A 360 31.07 -0.08 -6.45
C THR A 360 32.48 0.16 -6.96
N ALA A 361 32.99 -0.76 -7.78
CA ALA A 361 34.34 -0.66 -8.34
C ALA A 361 34.51 0.53 -9.31
N ASN A 362 33.42 1.00 -9.91
CA ASN A 362 33.41 2.09 -10.88
C ASN A 362 32.30 3.09 -10.53
N PRO A 363 32.52 4.41 -10.72
CA PRO A 363 31.48 5.42 -10.55
C PRO A 363 30.21 5.08 -11.34
N LYS A 364 29.06 5.25 -10.69
CA LYS A 364 27.75 5.09 -11.33
C LYS A 364 27.24 6.46 -11.80
N PRO A 365 26.75 6.59 -13.05
CA PRO A 365 26.10 7.82 -13.46
C PRO A 365 24.83 8.02 -12.63
N TRP A 366 24.56 9.27 -12.26
CA TRP A 366 23.35 9.68 -11.55
C TRP A 366 22.63 10.76 -12.38
N PRO A 367 21.30 10.66 -12.57
CA PRO A 367 20.55 11.68 -13.29
C PRO A 367 20.57 13.03 -12.54
N ALA A 368 20.31 14.12 -13.25
CA ALA A 368 20.17 15.42 -12.61
C ALA A 368 18.90 15.46 -11.74
N THR A 369 19.05 15.90 -10.49
CA THR A 369 17.96 15.97 -9.48
C THR A 369 17.75 17.41 -9.00
N PRO A 370 17.26 18.34 -9.84
CA PRO A 370 17.14 19.76 -9.49
C PRO A 370 16.12 20.06 -8.37
N TRP A 371 15.31 19.07 -7.98
CA TRP A 371 14.41 19.14 -6.83
C TRP A 371 15.09 18.77 -5.51
N ALA A 372 16.19 18.02 -5.54
CA ALA A 372 16.83 17.47 -4.36
C ALA A 372 17.81 18.46 -3.74
N LEU A 373 17.98 18.36 -2.42
CA LEU A 373 19.03 19.08 -1.71
C LEU A 373 20.39 18.43 -2.01
N PRO A 374 21.39 19.19 -2.51
CA PRO A 374 22.72 18.64 -2.72
C PRO A 374 23.40 18.46 -1.36
N LEU A 375 23.49 17.21 -0.90
CA LEU A 375 24.22 16.86 0.31
C LEU A 375 25.67 16.50 -0.02
N GLU A 376 26.60 17.00 0.80
CA GLU A 376 28.03 16.71 0.73
C GLU A 376 28.47 15.79 1.87
N GLN A 377 29.67 15.21 1.76
CA GLN A 377 30.27 14.44 2.86
C GLN A 377 30.45 15.37 4.07
N GLY A 378 29.82 15.01 5.20
CA GLY A 378 29.81 15.82 6.42
C GLY A 378 28.45 16.44 6.75
N ASP A 379 27.53 16.53 5.78
CA ASP A 379 26.14 16.96 6.04
C ASP A 379 25.34 15.89 6.79
N PHE A 380 25.79 14.64 6.71
CA PHE A 380 25.25 13.50 7.46
C PHE A 380 26.41 12.68 8.07
N PRO A 381 26.14 11.93 9.16
CA PRO A 381 27.16 11.08 9.78
C PRO A 381 27.78 10.11 8.78
N GLU A 382 29.11 9.96 8.85
CA GLU A 382 29.83 9.09 7.91
C GLU A 382 29.32 7.64 8.00
N PRO A 383 28.88 7.06 6.86
CA PRO A 383 28.39 5.69 6.84
C PRO A 383 29.47 4.70 7.30
N ARG A 384 29.09 3.75 8.15
CA ARG A 384 30.04 2.78 8.76
C ARG A 384 29.90 1.40 8.15
N VAL A 385 30.98 0.62 8.18
CA VAL A 385 30.97 -0.79 7.75
C VAL A 385 29.93 -1.57 8.53
N LEU A 386 29.22 -2.43 7.80
CA LEU A 386 28.13 -3.23 8.32
C LEU A 386 28.61 -4.44 9.14
N GLU A 387 29.12 -4.19 10.35
CA GLU A 387 29.46 -5.27 11.27
C GLU A 387 28.18 -5.89 11.87
N PRO A 388 28.04 -7.22 11.95
CA PRO A 388 26.88 -7.84 12.59
C PRO A 388 26.72 -7.40 14.05
N ALA A 389 25.52 -6.97 14.44
CA ALA A 389 25.27 -6.50 15.80
C ALA A 389 25.14 -7.66 16.80
N GLY A 390 26.01 -7.70 17.81
CA GLY A 390 25.85 -8.54 19.01
C GLY A 390 26.29 -10.02 18.90
N VAL A 391 26.29 -10.70 20.06
CA VAL A 391 26.80 -12.08 20.22
C VAL A 391 25.90 -13.13 19.59
N LYS A 392 24.57 -12.93 19.64
CA LYS A 392 23.59 -13.85 19.03
C LYS A 392 23.79 -13.94 17.51
N ASN A 393 24.05 -12.82 16.84
CA ASN A 393 24.30 -12.79 15.40
C ASN A 393 25.60 -13.53 15.03
N LYS A 394 26.68 -13.35 15.81
CA LYS A 394 27.91 -14.14 15.64
C LYS A 394 27.69 -15.65 15.78
N ALA A 395 26.84 -16.07 16.72
CA ALA A 395 26.51 -17.49 16.91
C ALA A 395 25.68 -18.05 15.74
N ASN A 396 24.75 -17.27 15.19
CA ASN A 396 23.94 -17.66 14.03
C ASN A 396 24.80 -17.92 12.78
N MET A 397 25.90 -17.19 12.61
CA MET A 397 26.89 -17.45 11.55
C MET A 397 27.62 -18.80 11.69
N THR A 398 27.46 -19.52 12.81
CA THR A 398 28.26 -20.71 13.14
C THR A 398 27.48 -22.01 13.31
N GLY A 399 26.14 -22.05 13.22
CA GLY A 399 25.45 -23.33 13.51
C GLY A 399 23.94 -23.51 13.40
N TYR A 400 23.15 -22.59 12.84
CA TYR A 400 21.74 -22.90 12.53
C TYR A 400 21.36 -22.31 11.17
N ASP A 401 20.93 -23.17 10.24
CA ASP A 401 20.31 -22.73 8.99
C ASP A 401 18.87 -22.26 9.30
N LEU A 402 18.77 -21.01 9.74
CA LEU A 402 17.51 -20.28 9.86
C LEU A 402 17.16 -19.60 8.53
N GLY A 403 17.66 -20.09 7.38
CA GLY A 403 17.51 -19.41 6.08
C GLY A 403 18.38 -18.15 5.93
N TYR A 404 19.38 -17.98 6.80
CA TYR A 404 20.33 -16.87 6.74
C TYR A 404 21.33 -17.09 5.60
N THR A 405 21.36 -16.17 4.64
CA THR A 405 22.43 -16.12 3.62
C THR A 405 23.27 -14.88 3.92
N PRO A 406 24.49 -15.02 4.49
CA PRO A 406 25.37 -13.88 4.69
C PRO A 406 25.64 -13.20 3.35
N VAL A 407 25.63 -11.88 3.35
CA VAL A 407 25.94 -11.10 2.14
C VAL A 407 27.42 -11.28 1.81
N GLU A 408 27.71 -11.64 0.55
CA GLU A 408 29.09 -11.71 0.07
C GLU A 408 29.76 -10.34 0.15
N ASN A 409 30.99 -10.29 0.66
CA ASN A 409 31.79 -9.07 0.84
C ASN A 409 31.05 -7.99 1.67
N ALA A 410 30.62 -8.33 2.89
CA ALA A 410 29.91 -7.40 3.79
C ALA A 410 30.67 -6.08 4.03
N GLU A 411 32.00 -6.07 3.89
CA GLU A 411 32.86 -4.89 3.93
C GLU A 411 32.59 -3.85 2.83
N ASP A 412 31.93 -4.25 1.75
CA ASP A 412 31.50 -3.37 0.66
C ASP A 412 30.22 -2.60 1.03
N TYR A 413 29.52 -2.99 2.10
CA TYR A 413 28.27 -2.38 2.53
C TYR A 413 28.49 -1.43 3.71
N LEU A 414 27.90 -0.25 3.62
CA LEU A 414 27.93 0.79 4.65
C LEU A 414 26.51 1.16 5.09
N HIS A 415 26.38 1.59 6.34
CA HIS A 415 25.11 1.96 6.95
C HIS A 415 24.99 3.44 7.26
N GLY A 416 23.86 4.04 6.85
CA GLY A 416 23.35 5.28 7.41
C GLY A 416 22.06 4.99 8.17
N GLU A 417 22.18 4.72 9.48
CA GLU A 417 21.06 4.33 10.33
C GLU A 417 20.59 5.52 11.20
N TRP A 418 19.29 5.80 11.27
CA TRP A 418 18.68 6.67 12.30
C TRP A 418 19.24 8.10 12.44
N PHE A 419 19.80 8.68 11.38
CA PHE A 419 20.44 10.00 11.46
C PHE A 419 19.62 11.16 10.89
N TRP A 420 18.64 10.84 10.04
CA TRP A 420 17.79 11.84 9.41
C TRP A 420 16.33 11.52 9.68
N GLU A 421 15.64 12.42 10.35
CA GLU A 421 14.20 12.33 10.62
C GLU A 421 13.50 13.56 10.05
N SER A 422 12.41 13.33 9.32
CA SER A 422 11.58 14.39 8.76
C SER A 422 10.17 14.34 9.34
N GLY A 423 9.43 15.45 9.24
CA GLY A 423 8.02 15.47 9.61
C GLY A 423 7.69 15.62 11.09
N PHE A 424 8.66 16.05 11.92
CA PHE A 424 8.46 16.33 13.35
C PHE A 424 7.43 17.44 13.62
N ASP A 425 7.11 18.25 12.61
CA ASP A 425 6.14 19.35 12.64
C ASP A 425 4.81 19.04 11.92
N GLN A 426 4.69 17.85 11.34
CA GLN A 426 3.52 17.37 10.59
C GLN A 426 2.62 16.47 11.44
N ASP A 427 1.40 16.19 10.97
CA ASP A 427 0.54 15.15 11.54
C ASP A 427 1.14 13.75 11.28
N PRO A 428 1.28 12.87 12.30
CA PRO A 428 1.94 11.57 12.17
C PRO A 428 1.16 10.53 11.38
N ILE A 429 -0.10 10.79 11.04
CA ILE A 429 -0.96 9.87 10.31
C ILE A 429 -1.35 10.52 8.99
N ASN A 430 -1.99 11.69 9.05
CA ASN A 430 -2.50 12.40 7.88
C ASN A 430 -1.39 13.08 7.06
N GLY A 431 -0.23 13.31 7.66
CA GLY A 431 0.93 13.91 7.00
C GLY A 431 1.89 12.91 6.36
N LEU A 432 1.70 11.60 6.56
CA LEU A 432 2.72 10.59 6.27
C LEU A 432 3.23 10.60 4.82
N GLU A 433 2.35 10.77 3.83
CA GLU A 433 2.77 10.79 2.43
C GLU A 433 3.72 11.97 2.18
N ARG A 434 3.40 13.15 2.72
CA ARG A 434 4.24 14.35 2.62
C ARG A 434 5.57 14.18 3.36
N ILE A 435 5.56 13.50 4.51
CA ILE A 435 6.77 13.21 5.28
C ILE A 435 7.69 12.28 4.48
N ARG A 436 7.15 11.23 3.85
CA ARG A 436 7.92 10.37 2.93
C ARG A 436 8.49 11.18 1.77
N ASP A 437 7.71 12.10 1.21
CA ASP A 437 8.14 12.88 0.05
C ASP A 437 9.29 13.86 0.36
N TRP A 438 9.46 14.28 1.64
CA TRP A 438 10.64 15.01 2.11
C TRP A 438 11.92 14.18 2.13
N ASN A 439 11.77 12.85 2.15
CA ASN A 439 12.85 11.90 2.31
C ASN A 439 13.40 11.36 0.98
N PHE A 440 12.78 11.71 -0.15
CA PHE A 440 13.17 11.32 -1.51
C PHE A 440 14.15 12.28 -2.19
#